data_AF-A0A1N7IGP9-F1
#
_entry.id   AF-A0A1N7IGP9-F1
#
_cell.length_a   1.000
_cell.length_b   1.000
_cell.length_c   1.000
_cell.angle_alpha   90.00
_cell.angle_beta   90.00
_cell.angle_gamma   90.00
#
_symmetry.space_group_name_H-M   'P 1'
#
loop_
_entity.id
_entity.type
_entity.pdbx_description
1 polymer ?
#
loop_
_entity_poly.entity_id
_entity_poly.type
_entity_poly.pdbx_seq_one_letter_code
_entity_poly.pdbx_strand_id
1 'polypeptide(L)'
;MKNIYRKNKIKSKKSNVEKIKTFDFKELEKKIIMAEINYQLEQRERLISEAKDFYFEVDSEEQIWGYKDSEVVADIYVNEEWKNKISVETDINPYSDVTFEEVDKALRDFLFNEWSKKQFKKLETIEPCMSRDLDKWKDS
;
A
#
# COMPACT_ATOMS: atom_id res chain seq x y z
N MET A 1 64.83 -42.56 3.30
CA MET A 1 63.75 -41.69 2.77
C MET A 1 62.89 -42.49 1.79
N LYS A 2 61.55 -42.44 1.97
CA LYS A 2 60.41 -42.56 1.02
C LYS A 2 60.59 -43.52 -0.18
N ASN A 3 59.66 -44.40 -0.57
CA ASN A 3 58.21 -44.43 -0.38
C ASN A 3 57.70 -45.81 -0.83
N ILE A 4 56.80 -46.41 -0.05
CA ILE A 4 55.98 -47.57 -0.42
C ILE A 4 54.82 -47.05 -1.26
N TYR A 5 54.64 -47.51 -2.51
CA TYR A 5 53.36 -47.39 -3.21
C TYR A 5 53.03 -48.66 -3.99
N ARG A 6 52.34 -49.58 -3.32
CA ARG A 6 51.49 -50.59 -3.96
C ARG A 6 50.31 -49.85 -4.61
N LYS A 7 50.18 -49.89 -5.93
CA LYS A 7 48.94 -49.48 -6.62
C LYS A 7 47.96 -50.65 -6.64
N ASN A 8 46.99 -50.61 -5.72
CA ASN A 8 45.82 -51.47 -5.75
C ASN A 8 44.92 -51.08 -6.93
N LYS A 9 44.54 -52.08 -7.74
CA LYS A 9 43.46 -51.97 -8.72
C LYS A 9 42.14 -51.74 -7.98
N ILE A 10 41.44 -50.65 -8.28
CA ILE A 10 40.04 -50.46 -7.88
C ILE A 10 39.18 -50.52 -9.15
N LYS A 11 38.34 -51.55 -9.23
CA LYS A 11 37.34 -51.77 -10.28
C LYS A 11 36.32 -50.62 -10.23
N SER A 12 36.05 -49.98 -11.37
CA SER A 12 34.98 -48.98 -11.47
C SER A 12 33.62 -49.65 -11.29
N LYS A 13 32.91 -49.22 -10.25
CA LYS A 13 31.50 -49.56 -10.02
C LYS A 13 30.68 -48.69 -10.99
N LYS A 14 29.89 -49.30 -11.88
CA LYS A 14 28.89 -48.58 -12.68
C LYS A 14 27.89 -47.94 -11.71
N SER A 15 27.88 -46.61 -11.62
CA SER A 15 26.81 -45.86 -10.95
C SER A 15 25.62 -45.77 -11.89
N ASN A 16 24.46 -46.26 -11.43
CA ASN A 16 23.17 -45.96 -12.06
C ASN A 16 22.91 -44.47 -11.85
N VAL A 17 22.97 -43.70 -12.94
CA VAL A 17 22.51 -42.31 -12.95
C VAL A 17 20.98 -42.37 -12.98
N GLU A 18 20.35 -42.12 -11.84
CA GLU A 18 18.92 -41.87 -11.78
C GLU A 18 18.57 -40.71 -12.72
N LYS A 19 17.54 -40.91 -13.54
CA LYS A 19 17.06 -39.91 -14.50
C LYS A 19 16.58 -38.68 -13.73
N ILE A 20 17.38 -37.61 -13.77
CA ILE A 20 16.96 -36.28 -13.35
C ILE A 20 15.76 -35.90 -14.22
N LYS A 21 14.60 -35.61 -13.61
CA LYS A 21 13.42 -35.09 -14.32
C LYS A 21 13.84 -33.81 -15.04
N THR A 22 13.72 -33.79 -16.36
CA THR A 22 13.92 -32.59 -17.17
C THR A 22 12.92 -31.53 -16.72
N PHE A 23 13.44 -30.42 -16.22
CA PHE A 23 12.66 -29.27 -15.79
C PHE A 23 12.18 -28.51 -17.04
N ASP A 24 10.86 -28.38 -17.21
CA ASP A 24 10.29 -27.63 -18.33
C ASP A 24 10.24 -26.14 -17.99
N PHE A 25 11.30 -25.44 -18.40
CA PHE A 25 11.44 -24.00 -18.20
C PHE A 25 10.30 -23.20 -18.85
N LYS A 26 9.71 -23.66 -19.96
CA LYS A 26 8.60 -22.95 -20.61
C LYS A 26 7.32 -23.02 -19.79
N GLU A 27 7.08 -24.16 -19.14
CA GLU A 27 5.93 -24.30 -18.24
C GLU A 27 6.09 -23.42 -16.99
N LEU A 28 7.31 -23.27 -16.47
CA LEU A 28 7.61 -22.36 -15.37
C LEU A 28 7.41 -20.89 -15.78
N GLU A 29 7.98 -20.46 -16.90
CA GLU A 29 7.84 -19.09 -17.41
C GLU A 29 6.36 -18.69 -17.58
N LYS A 30 5.55 -19.60 -18.13
CA LYS A 30 4.11 -19.37 -18.27
C LYS A 30 3.41 -19.18 -16.93
N LYS A 31 3.78 -19.97 -15.91
CA LYS A 31 3.21 -19.83 -14.55
C LYS A 31 3.60 -18.51 -13.90
N ILE A 32 4.84 -18.06 -14.08
CA ILE A 32 5.32 -16.76 -13.56
C ILE A 32 4.54 -15.62 -14.21
N ILE A 33 4.41 -15.62 -15.54
CA ILE A 33 3.67 -14.58 -16.28
C ILE A 33 2.21 -14.55 -15.83
N MET A 34 1.55 -15.70 -15.68
CA MET A 34 0.17 -15.77 -15.19
C MET A 34 0.03 -15.24 -13.76
N ALA A 35 0.99 -15.54 -12.88
CA ALA A 35 0.99 -15.03 -11.52
C ALA A 35 1.13 -13.50 -11.48
N GLU A 36 2.03 -12.95 -12.32
CA GLU A 36 2.20 -11.50 -12.46
C GLU A 36 0.92 -10.83 -12.98
N ILE A 37 0.30 -11.38 -14.04
CA ILE A 37 -0.97 -10.86 -14.58
C ILE A 37 -2.07 -10.88 -13.50
N ASN A 38 -2.20 -11.99 -12.77
CA ASN A 38 -3.20 -12.09 -11.70
C ASN A 38 -2.94 -11.07 -10.59
N TYR A 39 -1.70 -10.89 -10.18
CA TYR A 39 -1.33 -9.88 -9.19
C TYR A 39 -1.73 -8.47 -9.67
N GLN A 40 -1.41 -8.12 -10.91
CA GLN A 40 -1.77 -6.82 -11.48
C GLN A 40 -3.30 -6.63 -11.59
N LEU A 41 -4.05 -7.70 -11.89
CA LEU A 41 -5.52 -7.67 -11.92
C LEU A 41 -6.10 -7.50 -10.52
N GLU A 42 -5.60 -8.22 -9.52
CA GLU A 42 -6.03 -8.08 -8.11
C GLU A 42 -5.75 -6.68 -7.58
N GLN A 43 -4.58 -6.11 -7.88
CA GLN A 43 -4.27 -4.71 -7.53
C GLN A 43 -5.25 -3.75 -8.20
N ARG A 44 -5.58 -3.97 -9.48
CA ARG A 44 -6.53 -3.11 -10.19
C ARG A 44 -7.94 -3.23 -9.65
N GLU A 45 -8.42 -4.43 -9.35
CA GLU A 45 -9.75 -4.63 -8.74
C GLU A 45 -9.82 -4.00 -7.36
N ARG A 46 -8.75 -4.11 -6.57
CA ARG A 46 -8.63 -3.44 -5.28
C ARG A 46 -8.69 -1.93 -5.43
N LEU A 47 -7.92 -1.34 -6.34
CA LEU A 47 -7.94 0.09 -6.63
C LEU A 47 -9.32 0.55 -7.13
N ILE A 48 -10.01 -0.24 -7.96
CA ILE A 48 -11.37 0.06 -8.44
C ILE A 48 -12.39 -0.03 -7.30
N SER A 49 -12.25 -1.00 -6.39
CA SER A 49 -13.11 -1.13 -5.22
C SER A 49 -12.89 0.00 -4.23
N GLU A 50 -11.63 0.34 -3.97
CA GLU A 50 -11.25 1.48 -3.13
C GLU A 50 -11.72 2.80 -3.76
N ALA A 51 -11.69 2.93 -5.09
CA ALA A 51 -12.19 4.11 -5.80
C ALA A 51 -13.71 4.29 -5.79
N LYS A 52 -14.49 3.24 -5.47
CA LYS A 52 -15.95 3.32 -5.32
C LYS A 52 -16.40 3.75 -3.94
N ASP A 53 -15.53 3.60 -2.94
CA ASP A 53 -15.76 4.02 -1.57
C ASP A 53 -14.84 5.21 -1.23
N PHE A 54 -14.94 5.74 -0.02
CA PHE A 54 -13.98 6.75 0.44
C PHE A 54 -12.58 6.14 0.56
N TYR A 55 -11.60 6.79 -0.05
CA TYR A 55 -10.19 6.44 0.14
C TYR A 55 -9.35 7.69 0.38
N PHE A 56 -8.17 7.47 0.98
CA PHE A 56 -7.25 8.53 1.37
C PHE A 56 -5.87 8.27 0.79
N GLU A 57 -5.22 9.34 0.34
CA GLU A 57 -3.82 9.34 -0.09
C GLU A 57 -3.03 10.31 0.78
N VAL A 58 -1.90 9.84 1.31
CA VAL A 58 -0.99 10.67 2.12
C VAL A 58 0.11 11.19 1.21
N ASP A 59 0.27 12.51 1.15
CA ASP A 59 1.41 13.13 0.50
C ASP A 59 2.58 13.29 1.48
N SER A 60 3.78 13.46 0.92
CA SER A 60 5.05 13.68 1.60
C SER A 60 5.12 14.94 2.48
N GLU A 61 4.15 15.84 2.39
CA GLU A 61 4.11 17.14 3.09
C GLU A 61 3.07 17.21 4.24
N GLU A 62 2.76 16.10 4.91
CA GLU A 62 1.79 16.06 6.05
C GLU A 62 0.33 16.41 5.65
N GLN A 63 0.05 16.35 4.35
CA GLN A 63 -1.26 16.53 3.74
C GLN A 63 -1.88 15.18 3.38
N ILE A 64 -3.19 15.05 3.57
CA ILE A 64 -3.97 13.87 3.22
C ILE A 64 -5.07 14.32 2.26
N TRP A 65 -5.17 13.66 1.11
CA TRP A 65 -6.23 13.87 0.14
C TRP A 65 -7.32 12.84 0.35
N GLY A 66 -8.57 13.29 0.46
CA GLY A 66 -9.75 12.42 0.55
C GLY A 66 -10.48 12.37 -0.78
N TYR A 67 -10.75 11.16 -1.25
CA TYR A 67 -11.39 10.91 -2.53
C TYR A 67 -12.68 10.13 -2.38
N LYS A 68 -13.61 10.38 -3.31
CA LYS A 68 -14.81 9.58 -3.52
C LYS A 68 -15.12 9.55 -5.01
N ASP A 69 -15.42 8.37 -5.56
CA ASP A 69 -15.70 8.21 -6.99
C ASP A 69 -14.56 8.74 -7.92
N SER A 70 -13.32 8.67 -7.44
CA SER A 70 -12.10 9.23 -8.08
C SER A 70 -12.03 10.77 -8.16
N GLU A 71 -12.91 11.49 -7.46
CA GLU A 71 -12.89 12.95 -7.34
C GLU A 71 -12.34 13.37 -5.97
N VAL A 72 -11.62 14.49 -5.91
CA VAL A 72 -11.14 15.04 -4.62
C VAL A 72 -12.30 15.70 -3.90
N VAL A 73 -12.65 15.16 -2.74
CA VAL A 73 -13.77 15.65 -1.91
C VAL A 73 -13.32 16.27 -0.60
N ALA A 74 -12.10 15.98 -0.16
CA ALA A 74 -11.54 16.57 1.06
C ALA A 74 -10.02 16.79 0.95
N ASP A 75 -9.58 17.84 1.61
CA ASP A 75 -8.19 18.27 1.74
C ASP A 75 -7.89 18.41 3.23
N ILE A 76 -7.00 17.56 3.73
CA ILE A 76 -6.83 17.32 5.16
C ILE A 76 -5.40 17.65 5.55
N TYR A 77 -5.24 18.61 6.46
CA TYR A 77 -3.95 19.04 6.98
C TYR A 77 -3.71 18.49 8.38
N VAL A 78 -2.62 17.75 8.55
CA VAL A 78 -2.18 17.31 9.87
C VAL A 78 -1.28 18.39 10.46
N ASN A 79 -1.74 19.07 11.51
CA ASN A 79 -0.94 20.06 12.21
C ASN A 79 0.09 19.41 13.14
N GLU A 80 1.16 20.15 13.43
CA GLU A 80 2.15 19.78 14.45
C GLU A 80 1.52 19.51 15.83
N GLU A 81 2.14 18.60 16.59
CA GLU A 81 1.66 18.28 17.94
C GLU A 81 1.79 19.49 18.88
N TRP A 82 0.67 20.00 19.37
CA TRP A 82 0.63 21.09 20.35
C TRP A 82 -0.17 20.68 21.58
N LYS A 83 0.37 20.98 22.78
CA LYS A 83 -0.28 20.66 24.07
C LYS A 83 -0.75 19.18 24.18
N ASN A 84 0.07 18.25 23.66
CA ASN A 84 -0.23 16.82 23.64
C ASN A 84 -1.48 16.45 22.82
N LYS A 85 -1.80 17.25 21.79
CA LYS A 85 -2.83 16.99 20.80
C LYS A 85 -2.25 17.12 19.39
N ILE A 86 -2.75 16.34 18.46
CA ILE A 86 -2.46 16.44 17.02
C ILE A 86 -3.75 16.86 16.35
N SER A 87 -3.81 18.10 15.90
CA SER A 87 -5.00 18.67 15.28
C SER A 87 -5.01 18.36 13.79
N VAL A 88 -6.12 17.87 13.28
CA VAL A 88 -6.31 17.60 11.85
C VAL A 88 -7.41 18.51 11.34
N GLU A 89 -7.07 19.42 10.45
CA GLU A 89 -8.00 20.34 9.80
C GLU A 89 -8.48 19.72 8.50
N THR A 90 -9.80 19.57 8.33
CA THR A 90 -10.39 18.96 7.13
C THR A 90 -11.20 19.99 6.36
N ASP A 91 -10.72 20.40 5.20
CA ASP A 91 -11.46 21.27 4.29
C ASP A 91 -12.19 20.41 3.25
N ILE A 92 -13.49 20.65 3.09
CA ILE A 92 -14.35 19.82 2.23
C ILE A 92 -14.63 20.58 0.95
N ASN A 93 -14.57 19.86 -0.17
CA ASN A 93 -14.95 20.42 -1.45
C ASN A 93 -16.44 20.83 -1.42
N PRO A 94 -16.75 22.13 -1.51
CA PRO A 94 -18.13 22.61 -1.41
C PRO A 94 -18.98 22.26 -2.63
N TYR A 95 -18.37 21.76 -3.72
CA TYR A 95 -19.07 21.24 -4.89
C TYR A 95 -19.37 19.74 -4.79
N SER A 96 -18.85 19.06 -3.76
CA SER A 96 -19.16 17.66 -3.51
C SER A 96 -20.40 17.52 -2.62
N ASP A 97 -21.13 16.41 -2.76
CA ASP A 97 -22.27 16.06 -1.90
C ASP A 97 -21.83 15.43 -0.56
N VAL A 98 -20.54 15.48 -0.23
CA VAL A 98 -19.93 14.83 0.92
C VAL A 98 -19.98 15.74 2.15
N THR A 99 -20.29 15.14 3.30
CA THR A 99 -20.33 15.84 4.59
C THR A 99 -19.07 15.65 5.42
N PHE A 100 -18.81 16.57 6.35
CA PHE A 100 -17.70 16.44 7.31
C PHE A 100 -17.80 15.18 8.14
N GLU A 101 -18.99 14.78 8.56
CA GLU A 101 -19.19 13.57 9.36
C GLU A 101 -18.79 12.30 8.60
N GLU A 102 -19.10 12.22 7.30
CA GLU A 102 -18.69 11.11 6.44
C GLU A 102 -17.16 11.04 6.31
N VAL A 103 -16.52 12.19 6.07
CA VAL A 103 -15.05 12.27 5.95
C VAL A 103 -14.38 11.97 7.28
N ASP A 104 -14.83 12.56 8.40
CA ASP A 104 -14.25 12.35 9.73
C ASP A 104 -14.29 10.88 10.15
N LYS A 105 -15.41 10.20 9.88
CA LYS A 105 -15.54 8.77 10.17
C LYS A 105 -14.54 7.95 9.37
N ALA A 106 -14.49 8.15 8.05
CA ALA A 106 -13.58 7.39 7.19
C ALA A 106 -12.10 7.73 7.49
N LEU A 107 -11.80 8.98 7.79
CA LEU A 107 -10.47 9.46 8.16
C LEU A 107 -10.01 8.83 9.48
N ARG A 108 -10.89 8.69 10.48
CA ARG A 108 -10.54 8.01 11.73
C ARG A 108 -10.18 6.55 11.51
N ASP A 109 -10.93 5.85 10.67
CA ASP A 109 -10.64 4.45 10.32
C ASP A 109 -9.30 4.34 9.57
N PHE A 110 -9.03 5.27 8.65
CA PHE A 110 -7.75 5.37 7.94
C PHE A 110 -6.57 5.63 8.91
N LEU A 111 -6.64 6.69 9.71
CA LEU A 111 -5.60 7.06 10.66
C LEU A 111 -5.40 6.01 11.75
N PHE A 112 -6.42 5.24 12.12
CA PHE A 112 -6.27 4.13 13.06
C PHE A 112 -5.30 3.07 12.54
N ASN A 113 -5.28 2.83 11.22
CA ASN A 113 -4.41 1.86 10.58
C ASN A 113 -3.01 2.44 10.29
N GLU A 114 -2.92 3.71 9.91
CA GLU A 114 -1.66 4.35 9.54
C GLU A 114 -0.86 4.89 10.74
N TRP A 115 -1.52 5.39 11.78
CA TRP A 115 -0.83 6.03 12.90
C TRP A 115 -0.51 5.07 14.04
N SER A 116 0.54 5.43 14.79
CA SER A 116 0.79 4.75 16.06
C SER A 116 -0.34 5.01 17.04
N LYS A 117 -0.59 4.03 17.92
CA LYS A 117 -1.56 4.16 19.03
C LYS A 117 -1.35 5.42 19.89
N LYS A 118 -0.12 5.91 20.01
CA LYS A 118 0.20 7.13 20.76
C LYS A 118 -0.25 8.38 20.02
N GLN A 119 -0.05 8.45 18.71
CA GLN A 119 -0.53 9.56 17.87
C GLN A 119 -2.05 9.58 17.81
N PHE A 120 -2.68 8.42 17.53
CA PHE A 120 -4.14 8.32 17.42
C PHE A 120 -4.87 8.76 18.69
N LYS A 121 -4.32 8.46 19.88
CA LYS A 121 -4.88 8.93 21.17
C LYS A 121 -4.87 10.46 21.35
N LYS A 122 -4.05 11.17 20.58
CA LYS A 122 -3.91 12.63 20.63
C LYS A 122 -4.70 13.33 19.52
N LEU A 123 -5.34 12.57 18.63
CA LEU A 123 -6.07 13.07 17.47
C LEU A 123 -7.24 13.98 17.90
N GLU A 124 -7.28 15.17 17.33
CA GLU A 124 -8.40 16.11 17.41
C GLU A 124 -8.74 16.55 15.98
N THR A 125 -9.95 16.24 15.51
CA THR A 125 -10.40 16.67 14.18
C THR A 125 -11.14 17.99 14.29
N ILE A 126 -10.85 18.90 13.36
CA ILE A 126 -11.35 20.27 13.34
C ILE A 126 -12.05 20.49 12.00
N GLU A 127 -13.34 20.79 12.07
CA GLU A 127 -14.11 21.33 10.95
C GLU A 127 -13.85 22.84 10.86
N PRO A 128 -13.22 23.34 9.77
CA PRO A 128 -13.07 24.76 9.57
C PRO A 128 -14.45 25.40 9.31
N CYS A 129 -14.73 26.51 10.00
CA CYS A 129 -16.03 27.19 9.93
C CYS A 129 -16.32 27.88 8.58
N MET A 130 -15.36 27.90 7.65
CA MET A 130 -15.51 28.36 6.26
C MET A 130 -14.50 27.64 5.38
N SER A 131 -14.92 27.07 4.24
CA SER A 131 -13.99 26.55 3.23
C SER A 131 -13.12 27.70 2.76
N ARG A 132 -11.81 27.66 3.05
CA ARG A 132 -10.99 28.88 3.00
C ARG A 132 -10.70 29.37 1.58
N ASP A 133 -10.86 28.54 0.55
CA ASP A 133 -10.55 28.93 -0.82
C ASP A 133 -11.45 28.24 -1.85
N LEU A 134 -12.58 28.84 -2.22
CA LEU A 134 -13.42 28.33 -3.31
C LEU A 134 -12.66 28.21 -4.65
N ASP A 135 -11.60 29.00 -4.81
CA ASP A 135 -10.77 28.99 -6.01
C ASP A 135 -9.85 27.76 -6.10
N LYS A 136 -9.49 27.11 -4.98
CA LYS A 136 -8.66 25.89 -5.00
C LYS A 136 -9.42 24.67 -5.53
N TRP A 137 -10.75 24.70 -5.43
CA TRP A 137 -11.65 23.60 -5.80
C TRP A 137 -12.18 23.68 -7.24
N LYS A 138 -11.90 24.77 -7.98
CA LYS A 138 -12.48 24.99 -9.32
C LYS A 138 -11.97 24.03 -10.40
N ASP A 139 -10.78 23.47 -10.19
CA ASP A 139 -10.09 22.59 -11.12
C ASP A 139 -9.90 21.16 -10.55
N SER A 140 -10.55 20.86 -9.41
CA SER A 140 -10.48 19.56 -8.70
C SER A 140 -11.50 18.55 -9.22
#